data_AF-A0A958L6R9-F1
#
_entry.id   AF-A0A958L6R9-F1
#
_cell.length_a   1.000
_cell.length_b   1.000
_cell.length_c   1.000
_cell.angle_alpha   90.00
_cell.angle_beta   90.00
_cell.angle_gamma   90.00
#
_symmetry.space_group_name_H-M   'P 1'
#
loop_
_entity.id
_entity.type
_entity.pdbx_description
1 polymer ?
#
loop_
_entity_poly.entity_id
_entity_poly.type
_entity_poly.pdbx_seq_one_letter_code
_entity_poly.pdbx_strand_id
1 'polypeptide(L)'
;MLFQMKFNQLSAFQFISVIKSTDSKYLKQSLEKLSLAADMLGDDTLLNYAISRVEVEKFPRTMRDMLYYRIGEFQLRAKAYQKANLSFSRVRRSSNFFEKAKYLEAMSYAEMGKVKKSIETFNDLYDSQVNKSVTDPARVSALVGTARAYYQGKNWDKSIELYRQVPRDTEIWHDTLFESSWAMLRSGRFRSALSNFQTIHSSFYENFYLPEALLLRSIVYLYICKYEEMEKVLNIFNIIYKPVYIDVKKYLKNVKLSAEIYDDVDQMMNEFKDKGEEMDKSKFRLPFIVGRQISKEGDFQRSRLYIHRVEDELKKLYQMPSDWKNSALGRYAERVLKTRLDKARKKAGRQLRRHLVNIRFELFDLFEQEGFIRFEMLNGKKEMMKKRVAGKELPKTIDEETERDFFIQNGYQYWPFEGEYWLDELGNYHYLGTQSCE
;
A
#
# COMPACT_ATOMS: atom_id res chain seq x y z
N MET A 1 -33.69 7.42 18.07
CA MET A 1 -33.26 6.61 19.22
C MET A 1 -31.99 5.79 18.95
N LEU A 2 -32.01 4.66 18.22
CA LEU A 2 -30.82 3.80 18.03
C LEU A 2 -29.57 4.55 17.53
N PHE A 3 -29.74 5.44 16.55
CA PHE A 3 -28.66 6.29 16.04
C PHE A 3 -28.13 7.27 17.11
N GLN A 4 -29.01 7.87 17.92
CA GLN A 4 -28.61 8.77 19.02
C GLN A 4 -27.85 8.02 20.13
N MET A 5 -28.19 6.75 20.35
CA MET A 5 -27.48 5.84 21.26
C MET A 5 -26.14 5.34 20.68
N LYS A 6 -25.73 5.84 19.50
CA LYS A 6 -24.52 5.42 18.78
C LYS A 6 -24.49 3.93 18.38
N PHE A 7 -25.67 3.33 18.17
CA PHE A 7 -25.80 2.03 17.49
C PHE A 7 -25.94 2.26 15.97
N ASN A 8 -24.82 2.55 15.31
CA ASN A 8 -24.77 2.91 13.90
C ASN A 8 -25.15 1.73 13.01
N GLN A 9 -24.67 0.52 13.31
CA GLN A 9 -24.99 -0.67 12.51
C GLN A 9 -26.46 -1.03 12.60
N LEU A 10 -27.05 -0.97 13.79
CA LEU A 10 -28.46 -1.28 14.00
C LEU A 10 -29.36 -0.22 13.37
N SER A 11 -29.03 1.05 13.54
CA SER A 11 -29.80 2.15 12.95
C SER A 11 -29.74 2.14 11.43
N ALA A 12 -28.58 1.82 10.83
CA ALA A 12 -28.44 1.69 9.38
C ALA A 12 -29.40 0.66 8.77
N PHE A 13 -29.62 -0.48 9.44
CA PHE A 13 -30.60 -1.48 8.99
C PHE A 13 -32.03 -0.96 8.98
N GLN A 14 -32.41 -0.17 10.01
CA GLN A 14 -33.74 0.44 10.08
C GLN A 14 -33.91 1.53 9.01
N PHE A 15 -32.88 2.33 8.74
CA PHE A 15 -32.97 3.31 7.65
C PHE A 15 -33.10 2.64 6.28
N ILE A 16 -32.41 1.51 6.07
CA ILE A 16 -32.55 0.73 4.82
C ILE A 16 -33.95 0.15 4.67
N SER A 17 -34.60 -0.34 5.73
CA SER A 17 -35.96 -0.85 5.62
C SER A 17 -36.94 0.25 5.21
N VAL A 18 -36.79 1.46 5.74
CA VAL A 18 -37.58 2.64 5.34
C VAL A 18 -37.31 3.05 3.89
N ILE A 19 -36.04 3.02 3.44
CA ILE A 19 -35.69 3.31 2.03
C ILE A 19 -36.29 2.24 1.09
N LYS A 20 -36.36 0.98 1.53
CA LYS A 20 -36.99 -0.11 0.75
C LYS A 20 -38.51 0.02 0.67
N SER A 21 -39.18 0.53 1.70
CA SER A 21 -40.64 0.63 1.74
C SER A 21 -41.22 1.79 0.91
N THR A 22 -40.38 2.57 0.22
CA THR A 22 -40.77 3.68 -0.66
C THR A 22 -41.65 4.76 0.00
N ASP A 23 -41.65 4.84 1.34
CA ASP A 23 -42.38 5.89 2.05
C ASP A 23 -41.70 7.24 1.82
N SER A 24 -42.35 8.09 1.02
CA SER A 24 -41.83 9.41 0.62
C SER A 24 -41.62 10.35 1.81
N LYS A 25 -42.36 10.17 2.90
CA LYS A 25 -42.36 11.09 4.05
C LYS A 25 -41.02 11.07 4.79
N TYR A 26 -40.45 9.88 5.01
CA TYR A 26 -39.22 9.72 5.80
C TYR A 26 -37.99 9.38 4.95
N LEU A 27 -38.12 9.33 3.62
CA LEU A 27 -37.04 8.96 2.73
C LEU A 27 -35.82 9.87 2.90
N LYS A 28 -35.99 11.19 2.82
CA LYS A 28 -34.87 12.16 2.93
C LYS A 28 -34.14 12.04 4.27
N GLN A 29 -34.90 11.98 5.36
CA GLN A 29 -34.34 11.85 6.71
C GLN A 29 -33.61 10.52 6.90
N SER A 30 -34.18 9.42 6.39
CA SER A 30 -33.55 8.09 6.47
C SER A 30 -32.26 8.03 5.66
N LEU A 31 -32.23 8.63 4.47
CA LEU A 31 -31.02 8.72 3.65
C LEU A 31 -29.92 9.54 4.32
N GLU A 32 -30.28 10.66 4.96
CA GLU A 32 -29.35 11.46 5.72
C GLU A 32 -28.74 10.66 6.88
N LYS A 33 -29.58 10.05 7.72
CA LYS A 33 -29.09 9.30 8.88
C LYS A 33 -28.36 8.02 8.50
N LEU A 34 -28.76 7.34 7.42
CA LEU A 34 -28.01 6.22 6.87
C LEU A 34 -26.62 6.65 6.41
N SER A 35 -26.53 7.79 5.72
CA SER A 35 -25.26 8.33 5.24
C SER A 35 -24.30 8.63 6.40
N LEU A 36 -24.80 9.24 7.48
CA LEU A 36 -24.01 9.47 8.69
C LEU A 36 -23.61 8.15 9.36
N ALA A 37 -24.54 7.20 9.50
CA ALA A 37 -24.26 5.91 10.12
C ALA A 37 -23.22 5.10 9.32
N ALA A 38 -23.33 5.09 7.99
CA ALA A 38 -22.39 4.41 7.10
C ALA A 38 -20.99 5.02 7.17
N ASP A 39 -20.89 6.35 7.24
CA ASP A 39 -19.60 7.05 7.40
C ASP A 39 -18.96 6.73 8.76
N MET A 40 -19.75 6.76 9.83
CA MET A 40 -19.30 6.35 11.17
C MET A 40 -18.87 4.89 11.24
N LEU A 41 -19.48 4.00 10.44
CA LEU A 41 -19.11 2.59 10.34
C LEU A 41 -17.91 2.39 9.42
N GLY A 42 -17.70 3.24 8.42
CA GLY A 42 -16.68 3.06 7.39
C GLY A 42 -17.01 1.92 6.43
N ASP A 43 -18.29 1.57 6.32
CA ASP A 43 -18.79 0.52 5.42
C ASP A 43 -19.61 1.12 4.28
N ASP A 44 -18.98 1.19 3.12
CA ASP A 44 -19.58 1.75 1.91
C ASP A 44 -20.71 0.86 1.35
N THR A 45 -20.84 -0.41 1.78
CA THR A 45 -21.79 -1.34 1.15
C THR A 45 -23.24 -0.93 1.35
N LEU A 46 -23.58 -0.46 2.55
CA LEU A 46 -24.93 -0.01 2.91
C LEU A 46 -25.26 1.31 2.20
N LEU A 47 -24.28 2.19 2.07
CA LEU A 47 -24.44 3.46 1.37
C LEU A 47 -24.55 3.27 -0.15
N ASN A 48 -23.73 2.41 -0.75
CA ASN A 48 -23.81 2.06 -2.17
C ASN A 48 -25.17 1.45 -2.54
N TYR A 49 -25.75 0.67 -1.64
CA TYR A 49 -27.12 0.17 -1.81
C TYR A 49 -28.16 1.29 -1.84
N ALA A 50 -28.00 2.33 -1.02
CA ALA A 50 -28.91 3.48 -1.04
C ALA A 50 -28.73 4.34 -2.29
N ILE A 51 -27.48 4.61 -2.69
CA ILE A 51 -27.13 5.38 -3.89
C ILE A 51 -27.68 4.72 -5.17
N SER A 52 -27.68 3.38 -5.26
CA SER A 52 -28.20 2.69 -6.45
C SER A 52 -29.71 2.75 -6.60
N ARG A 53 -30.44 3.19 -5.57
CA ARG A 53 -31.91 3.26 -5.55
C ARG A 53 -32.47 4.68 -5.55
N VAL A 54 -31.65 5.68 -5.25
CA VAL A 54 -32.08 7.05 -5.07
C VAL A 54 -31.14 7.99 -5.82
N GLU A 55 -31.72 8.88 -6.62
CA GLU A 55 -31.01 9.98 -7.28
C GLU A 55 -30.31 10.90 -6.27
N VAL A 56 -29.11 11.36 -6.63
CA VAL A 56 -28.23 12.17 -5.77
C VAL A 56 -28.91 13.50 -5.39
N GLU A 57 -29.76 14.03 -6.26
CA GLU A 57 -30.51 15.27 -6.10
C GLU A 57 -31.46 15.23 -4.89
N LYS A 58 -31.97 14.03 -4.55
CA LYS A 58 -32.89 13.81 -3.43
C LYS A 58 -32.18 13.85 -2.08
N PHE A 59 -30.84 13.75 -2.05
CA PHE A 59 -30.06 13.85 -0.83
C PHE A 59 -29.86 15.31 -0.38
N PRO A 60 -29.71 15.56 0.94
CA PRO A 60 -29.40 16.88 1.46
C PRO A 60 -28.13 17.47 0.84
N ARG A 61 -28.12 18.79 0.58
CA ARG A 61 -27.00 19.50 -0.04
C ARG A 61 -25.68 19.34 0.72
N THR A 62 -25.76 19.28 2.05
CA THR A 62 -24.59 19.11 2.95
C THR A 62 -23.87 17.78 2.74
N MET A 63 -24.55 16.75 2.24
CA MET A 63 -23.99 15.41 2.06
C MET A 63 -23.51 15.14 0.63
N ARG A 64 -23.77 16.06 -0.30
CA ARG A 64 -23.46 15.85 -1.73
C ARG A 64 -21.98 15.61 -1.98
N ASP A 65 -21.09 16.32 -1.29
CA ASP A 65 -19.63 16.12 -1.45
C ASP A 65 -19.22 14.69 -1.07
N MET A 66 -19.74 14.18 0.06
CA MET A 66 -19.51 12.80 0.49
C MET A 66 -20.05 11.82 -0.54
N LEU A 67 -21.27 12.04 -1.04
CA LEU A 67 -21.88 11.17 -2.04
C LEU A 67 -21.10 11.16 -3.35
N TYR A 68 -20.67 12.32 -3.86
CA TYR A 68 -19.85 12.41 -5.07
C TYR A 68 -18.52 11.67 -4.89
N TYR A 69 -17.88 11.81 -3.73
CA TYR A 69 -16.68 11.06 -3.40
C TYR A 69 -16.94 9.54 -3.43
N ARG A 70 -17.99 9.05 -2.77
CA ARG A 70 -18.33 7.61 -2.72
C ARG A 70 -18.74 7.04 -4.09
N ILE A 71 -19.50 7.81 -4.87
CA ILE A 71 -19.85 7.45 -6.25
C ILE A 71 -18.58 7.33 -7.10
N GLY A 72 -17.66 8.28 -6.95
CA GLY A 72 -16.35 8.25 -7.59
C GLY A 72 -15.55 7.00 -7.21
N GLU A 73 -15.50 6.65 -5.91
CA GLU A 73 -14.82 5.42 -5.45
C GLU A 73 -15.42 4.16 -6.06
N PHE A 74 -16.75 4.08 -6.16
CA PHE A 74 -17.44 2.95 -6.81
C PHE A 74 -17.11 2.88 -8.31
N GLN A 75 -17.19 4.01 -9.01
CA GLN A 75 -16.87 4.09 -10.45
C GLN A 75 -15.41 3.76 -10.73
N LEU A 76 -14.49 4.19 -9.87
CA LEU A 76 -13.08 3.86 -9.94
C LEU A 76 -12.84 2.35 -9.80
N ARG A 77 -13.46 1.70 -8.80
CA ARG A 77 -13.40 0.24 -8.64
C ARG A 77 -13.98 -0.52 -9.85
N ALA A 78 -14.96 0.07 -10.52
CA ALA A 78 -15.54 -0.45 -11.77
C ALA A 78 -14.73 -0.10 -13.03
N LYS A 79 -13.54 0.51 -12.89
CA LYS A 79 -12.68 0.99 -13.99
C LYS A 79 -13.35 2.04 -14.90
N ALA A 80 -14.41 2.69 -14.44
CA ALA A 80 -15.10 3.76 -15.15
C ALA A 80 -14.43 5.12 -14.86
N TYR A 81 -13.13 5.23 -15.17
CA TYR A 81 -12.25 6.35 -14.78
C TYR A 81 -12.79 7.73 -15.20
N GLN A 82 -13.36 7.84 -16.41
CA GLN A 82 -13.95 9.09 -16.90
C GLN A 82 -15.11 9.57 -16.02
N LYS A 83 -16.01 8.64 -15.65
CA LYS A 83 -17.15 8.96 -14.77
C LYS A 83 -16.67 9.28 -13.36
N ALA A 84 -15.67 8.54 -12.88
CA ALA A 84 -15.06 8.78 -11.57
C ALA A 84 -14.52 10.21 -11.47
N ASN A 85 -13.80 10.70 -12.49
CA ASN A 85 -13.30 12.10 -12.53
C ASN A 85 -14.42 13.14 -12.50
N LEU A 86 -15.51 12.91 -13.24
CA LEU A 86 -16.67 13.80 -13.20
C LEU A 86 -17.33 13.82 -11.80
N SER A 87 -17.28 12.72 -11.07
CA SER A 87 -17.79 12.65 -9.70
C SER A 87 -16.83 13.34 -8.72
N PHE A 88 -15.54 13.04 -8.77
CA PHE A 88 -14.55 13.63 -7.87
C PHE A 88 -14.39 15.14 -8.05
N SER A 89 -14.43 15.65 -9.28
CA SER A 89 -14.35 17.10 -9.56
C SER A 89 -15.54 17.90 -9.02
N ARG A 90 -16.66 17.25 -8.67
CA ARG A 90 -17.82 17.90 -8.02
C ARG A 90 -17.65 18.04 -6.51
N VAL A 91 -16.65 17.42 -5.90
CA VAL A 91 -16.34 17.56 -4.47
C VAL A 91 -15.74 18.94 -4.24
N ARG A 92 -16.39 19.75 -3.41
CA ARG A 92 -15.94 21.13 -3.13
C ARG A 92 -14.64 21.16 -2.31
N ARG A 93 -13.80 22.19 -2.55
CA ARG A 93 -12.53 22.43 -1.80
C ARG A 93 -12.71 22.50 -0.29
N SER A 94 -13.84 23.00 0.19
CA SER A 94 -14.15 23.13 1.62
C SER A 94 -14.53 21.80 2.30
N SER A 95 -14.64 20.71 1.54
CA SER A 95 -15.08 19.41 2.07
C SER A 95 -13.92 18.63 2.65
N ASN A 96 -14.15 17.90 3.74
CA ASN A 96 -13.17 16.97 4.32
C ASN A 96 -12.79 15.82 3.36
N PHE A 97 -13.58 15.63 2.29
CA PHE A 97 -13.31 14.63 1.25
C PHE A 97 -12.47 15.18 0.09
N PHE A 98 -12.19 16.48 0.05
CA PHE A 98 -11.52 17.11 -1.08
C PHE A 98 -10.15 16.50 -1.36
N GLU A 99 -9.31 16.36 -0.34
CA GLU A 99 -7.95 15.82 -0.47
C GLU A 99 -7.96 14.40 -1.08
N LYS A 100 -8.81 13.53 -0.52
CA LYS A 100 -8.97 12.14 -1.00
C LYS A 100 -9.59 12.10 -2.40
N ALA A 101 -10.60 12.92 -2.66
CA ALA A 101 -11.25 13.01 -3.98
C ALA A 101 -10.26 13.46 -5.05
N LYS A 102 -9.46 14.48 -4.75
CA LYS A 102 -8.47 15.05 -5.68
C LYS A 102 -7.34 14.07 -5.98
N TYR A 103 -6.86 13.35 -4.97
CA TYR A 103 -5.89 12.27 -5.16
C TYR A 103 -6.44 11.18 -6.09
N LEU A 104 -7.67 10.71 -5.86
CA LEU A 104 -8.31 9.69 -6.71
C LEU A 104 -8.66 10.20 -8.12
N GLU A 105 -8.96 11.50 -8.27
CA GLU A 105 -9.12 12.15 -9.57
C GLU A 105 -7.81 12.11 -10.37
N ALA A 106 -6.69 12.45 -9.74
CA ALA A 106 -5.37 12.41 -10.38
C ALA A 106 -4.99 10.97 -10.77
N MET A 107 -5.19 10.00 -9.88
CA MET A 107 -4.99 8.58 -10.18
C MET A 107 -5.83 8.12 -11.37
N SER A 108 -7.11 8.50 -11.42
CA SER A 108 -7.99 8.15 -12.53
C SER A 108 -7.51 8.75 -13.87
N TYR A 109 -6.92 9.95 -13.88
CA TYR A 109 -6.27 10.48 -15.08
C TYR A 109 -5.01 9.68 -15.46
N ALA A 110 -4.21 9.24 -14.50
CA ALA A 110 -3.03 8.39 -14.73
C ALA A 110 -3.43 7.05 -15.36
N GLU A 111 -4.46 6.40 -14.84
CA GLU A 111 -5.04 5.14 -15.36
C GLU A 111 -5.55 5.28 -16.80
N MET A 112 -6.02 6.47 -17.17
CA MET A 112 -6.42 6.79 -18.55
C MET A 112 -5.25 7.15 -19.47
N GLY A 113 -4.02 7.11 -19.00
CA GLY A 113 -2.83 7.56 -19.73
C GLY A 113 -2.74 9.08 -19.92
N LYS A 114 -3.60 9.87 -19.24
CA LYS A 114 -3.61 11.33 -19.32
C LYS A 114 -2.61 11.94 -18.34
N VAL A 115 -1.32 11.63 -18.55
CA VAL A 115 -0.22 11.99 -17.63
C VAL A 115 -0.20 13.48 -17.29
N LYS A 116 -0.29 14.37 -18.29
CA LYS A 116 -0.27 15.83 -18.05
C LYS A 116 -1.38 16.29 -17.09
N LYS A 117 -2.61 15.80 -17.29
CA LYS A 117 -3.75 16.13 -16.42
C LYS A 117 -3.59 15.55 -15.02
N SER A 118 -3.03 14.35 -14.93
CA SER A 118 -2.70 13.73 -13.63
C SER A 118 -1.74 14.60 -12.83
N ILE A 119 -0.63 15.03 -13.46
CA ILE A 119 0.36 15.93 -12.85
C ILE A 119 -0.27 17.26 -12.41
N GLU A 120 -1.05 17.90 -13.27
CA GLU A 120 -1.77 19.15 -12.93
C GLU A 120 -2.69 18.96 -11.72
N THR A 121 -3.38 17.81 -11.64
CA THR A 121 -4.31 17.50 -10.55
C THR A 121 -3.59 17.20 -9.24
N PHE A 122 -2.45 16.49 -9.28
CA PHE A 122 -1.61 16.26 -8.11
C PHE A 122 -0.94 17.55 -7.62
N ASN A 123 -0.49 18.42 -8.52
CA ASN A 123 0.06 19.72 -8.14
C ASN A 123 -1.00 20.61 -7.47
N ASP A 124 -2.24 20.64 -7.97
CA ASP A 124 -3.35 21.35 -7.29
C ASP A 124 -3.63 20.78 -5.89
N LEU A 125 -3.49 19.46 -5.71
CA LEU A 125 -3.54 18.86 -4.38
C LEU A 125 -2.34 19.31 -3.52
N TYR A 126 -1.12 19.25 -4.02
CA TYR A 126 0.09 19.67 -3.31
C TYR A 126 -0.01 21.14 -2.86
N ASP A 127 -0.39 22.03 -3.78
CA ASP A 127 -0.52 23.48 -3.57
C ASP A 127 -1.56 23.79 -2.47
N SER A 128 -2.65 23.01 -2.42
CA SER A 128 -3.65 23.14 -1.34
C SER A 128 -3.13 22.79 0.05
N GLN A 129 -1.99 22.08 0.14
CA GLN A 129 -1.39 21.59 1.39
C GLN A 129 -0.06 22.26 1.74
N VAL A 130 0.36 23.29 1.01
CA VAL A 130 1.69 23.94 1.18
C VAL A 130 1.91 24.47 2.60
N ASN A 131 0.84 24.97 3.24
CA ASN A 131 0.89 25.51 4.60
C ASN A 131 0.90 24.43 5.70
N LYS A 132 0.69 23.16 5.36
CA LYS A 132 0.76 22.05 6.31
C LYS A 132 2.20 21.55 6.47
N SER A 133 2.42 20.72 7.49
CA SER A 133 3.69 20.03 7.72
C SER A 133 4.20 19.37 6.43
N VAL A 134 5.52 19.34 6.26
CA VAL A 134 6.18 18.61 5.17
C VAL A 134 5.84 17.12 5.19
N THR A 135 5.52 16.58 6.36
CA THR A 135 5.10 15.19 6.60
C THR A 135 3.60 14.95 6.50
N ASP A 136 2.81 15.96 6.15
CA ASP A 136 1.36 15.80 6.02
C ASP A 136 1.04 14.69 4.99
N PRO A 137 0.21 13.69 5.34
CA PRO A 137 -0.05 12.55 4.47
C PRO A 137 -0.61 12.94 3.09
N ALA A 138 -1.46 13.98 3.01
CA ALA A 138 -2.02 14.41 1.73
C ALA A 138 -0.98 15.13 0.87
N ARG A 139 -0.15 15.98 1.49
CA ARG A 139 0.99 16.65 0.82
C ARG A 139 2.00 15.63 0.28
N VAL A 140 2.40 14.67 1.10
CA VAL A 140 3.35 13.62 0.75
C VAL A 140 2.77 12.69 -0.32
N SER A 141 1.49 12.31 -0.19
CA SER A 141 0.82 11.51 -1.23
C SER A 141 0.73 12.24 -2.56
N ALA A 142 0.48 13.55 -2.57
CA ALA A 142 0.47 14.36 -3.78
C ALA A 142 1.86 14.38 -4.44
N LEU A 143 2.92 14.60 -3.65
CA LEU A 143 4.30 14.59 -4.14
C LEU A 143 4.68 13.26 -4.80
N VAL A 144 4.40 12.14 -4.11
CA VAL A 144 4.66 10.79 -4.64
C VAL A 144 3.79 10.49 -5.86
N GLY A 145 2.52 10.90 -5.84
CA GLY A 145 1.63 10.80 -7.00
C GLY A 145 2.16 11.52 -8.23
N THR A 146 2.67 12.74 -8.05
CA THR A 146 3.34 13.50 -9.11
C THR A 146 4.59 12.78 -9.60
N ALA A 147 5.44 12.25 -8.72
CA ALA A 147 6.65 11.50 -9.07
C ALA A 147 6.31 10.26 -9.92
N ARG A 148 5.30 9.48 -9.52
CA ARG A 148 4.78 8.32 -10.27
C ARG A 148 4.21 8.72 -11.63
N ALA A 149 3.52 9.86 -11.72
CA ALA A 149 3.00 10.36 -12.98
C ALA A 149 4.12 10.78 -13.95
N TYR A 150 5.18 11.42 -13.46
CA TYR A 150 6.38 11.71 -14.27
C TYR A 150 7.10 10.43 -14.71
N TYR A 151 7.20 9.42 -13.84
CA TYR A 151 7.70 8.10 -14.20
C TYR A 151 6.85 7.49 -15.33
N GLN A 152 5.53 7.47 -15.20
CA GLN A 152 4.64 6.98 -16.28
C GLN A 152 4.83 7.77 -17.59
N GLY A 153 5.08 9.08 -17.49
CA GLY A 153 5.41 9.96 -18.61
C GLY A 153 6.82 9.80 -19.19
N LYS A 154 7.61 8.84 -18.68
CA LYS A 154 9.03 8.58 -19.03
C LYS A 154 10.00 9.72 -18.73
N ASN A 155 9.60 10.67 -17.90
CA ASN A 155 10.49 11.71 -17.39
C ASN A 155 11.11 11.22 -16.07
N TRP A 156 12.12 10.37 -16.21
CA TRP A 156 12.78 9.71 -15.09
C TRP A 156 13.49 10.71 -14.17
N ASP A 157 14.15 11.72 -14.74
CA ASP A 157 14.90 12.71 -13.96
C ASP A 157 13.98 13.51 -13.03
N LYS A 158 12.84 13.99 -13.55
CA LYS A 158 11.87 14.71 -12.71
C LYS A 158 11.25 13.81 -11.65
N SER A 159 11.00 12.55 -11.99
CA SER A 159 10.52 11.55 -11.02
C SER A 159 11.52 11.34 -9.87
N ILE A 160 12.82 11.18 -10.19
CA ILE A 160 13.89 11.04 -9.18
C ILE A 160 13.99 12.29 -8.31
N GLU A 161 13.95 13.48 -8.90
CA GLU A 161 14.00 14.75 -8.16
C GLU A 161 12.85 14.86 -7.14
N LEU A 162 11.64 14.46 -7.53
CA LEU A 162 10.46 14.51 -6.66
C LEU A 162 10.51 13.43 -5.56
N TYR A 163 10.97 12.21 -5.85
CA TYR A 163 11.16 11.20 -4.80
C TYR A 163 12.16 11.64 -3.74
N ARG A 164 13.22 12.37 -4.12
CA ARG A 164 14.19 12.93 -3.17
C ARG A 164 13.60 13.96 -2.20
N GLN A 165 12.48 14.58 -2.56
CA GLN A 165 11.79 15.56 -1.71
C GLN A 165 10.88 14.89 -0.66
N VAL A 166 10.69 13.57 -0.71
CA VAL A 166 9.86 12.84 0.25
C VAL A 166 10.60 12.79 1.59
N PRO A 167 10.00 13.30 2.69
CA PRO A 167 10.66 13.29 3.99
C PRO A 167 10.89 11.87 4.53
N ARG A 168 12.06 11.65 5.15
CA ARG A 168 12.52 10.34 5.63
C ARG A 168 11.68 9.78 6.78
N ASP A 169 11.03 10.65 7.53
CA ASP A 169 10.17 10.36 8.67
C ASP A 169 8.73 9.96 8.28
N THR A 170 8.46 9.81 6.98
CA THR A 170 7.16 9.34 6.47
C THR A 170 7.15 7.81 6.31
N GLU A 171 6.00 7.18 6.58
CA GLU A 171 5.87 5.71 6.48
C GLU A 171 6.17 5.18 5.07
N ILE A 172 5.85 5.97 4.03
CA ILE A 172 6.02 5.59 2.63
C ILE A 172 7.44 5.81 2.11
N TRP A 173 8.34 6.40 2.90
CA TRP A 173 9.67 6.77 2.42
C TRP A 173 10.44 5.55 1.88
N HIS A 174 10.36 4.41 2.57
CA HIS A 174 10.97 3.16 2.11
C HIS A 174 10.45 2.72 0.72
N ASP A 175 9.14 2.80 0.49
CA ASP A 175 8.54 2.50 -0.81
C ASP A 175 9.07 3.46 -1.89
N THR A 176 9.23 4.75 -1.56
CA THR A 176 9.73 5.75 -2.51
C THR A 176 11.20 5.56 -2.87
N LEU A 177 12.02 5.00 -1.97
CA LEU A 177 13.39 4.63 -2.31
C LEU A 177 13.41 3.52 -3.38
N PHE A 178 12.54 2.52 -3.23
CA PHE A 178 12.41 1.44 -4.21
C PHE A 178 11.89 1.96 -5.56
N GLU A 179 10.84 2.78 -5.56
CA GLU A 179 10.32 3.41 -6.79
C GLU A 179 11.36 4.33 -7.45
N SER A 180 12.14 5.06 -6.66
CA SER A 180 13.26 5.86 -7.17
C SER A 180 14.37 4.99 -7.74
N SER A 181 14.65 3.80 -7.18
CA SER A 181 15.64 2.87 -7.75
C SER A 181 15.24 2.38 -9.13
N TRP A 182 13.94 2.14 -9.37
CA TRP A 182 13.42 1.87 -10.72
C TRP A 182 13.67 3.05 -11.68
N ALA A 183 13.35 4.28 -11.26
CA ALA A 183 13.60 5.47 -12.08
C ALA A 183 15.10 5.68 -12.37
N MET A 184 15.97 5.42 -11.39
CA MET A 184 17.42 5.46 -11.54
C MET A 184 17.92 4.40 -12.52
N LEU A 185 17.42 3.16 -12.43
CA LEU A 185 17.75 2.12 -13.42
C LEU A 185 17.37 2.57 -14.83
N ARG A 186 16.15 3.09 -15.01
CA ARG A 186 15.63 3.52 -16.32
C ARG A 186 16.35 4.73 -16.91
N SER A 187 17.02 5.52 -16.07
CA SER A 187 17.88 6.63 -16.47
C SER A 187 19.37 6.28 -16.55
N GLY A 188 19.75 5.00 -16.36
CA GLY A 188 21.15 4.55 -16.40
C GLY A 188 21.99 4.93 -15.17
N ARG A 189 21.38 5.41 -14.09
CA ARG A 189 22.04 5.82 -12.84
C ARG A 189 22.28 4.62 -11.90
N PHE A 190 23.03 3.63 -12.36
CA PHE A 190 23.20 2.34 -11.66
C PHE A 190 23.82 2.47 -10.26
N ARG A 191 24.84 3.32 -10.08
CA ARG A 191 25.46 3.55 -8.77
C ARG A 191 24.48 4.15 -7.75
N SER A 192 23.67 5.11 -8.19
CA SER A 192 22.64 5.71 -7.34
C SER A 192 21.56 4.68 -6.98
N ALA A 193 21.17 3.80 -7.91
CA ALA A 193 20.25 2.72 -7.58
C ALA A 193 20.84 1.75 -6.54
N LEU A 194 22.12 1.35 -6.68
CA LEU A 194 22.82 0.50 -5.70
C LEU A 194 22.91 1.15 -4.32
N SER A 195 23.07 2.47 -4.28
CA SER A 195 23.08 3.27 -3.05
C SER A 195 21.76 3.14 -2.28
N ASN A 196 20.62 3.26 -2.97
CA ASN A 196 19.30 3.07 -2.36
C ASN A 196 19.10 1.66 -1.81
N PHE A 197 19.61 0.62 -2.51
CA PHE A 197 19.45 -0.76 -2.06
C PHE A 197 20.12 -1.06 -0.72
N GLN A 198 21.17 -0.33 -0.36
CA GLN A 198 21.78 -0.47 0.96
C GLN A 198 20.80 -0.04 2.07
N THR A 199 20.04 1.03 1.86
CA THR A 199 18.99 1.46 2.80
C THR A 199 17.79 0.53 2.76
N ILE A 200 17.31 0.16 1.56
CA ILE A 200 16.11 -0.68 1.37
C ILE A 200 16.25 -2.03 2.08
N HIS A 201 17.46 -2.60 2.10
CA HIS A 201 17.78 -3.90 2.70
C HIS A 201 18.49 -3.80 4.06
N SER A 202 18.40 -2.65 4.73
CA SER A 202 18.91 -2.53 6.10
C SER A 202 18.13 -3.37 7.10
N SER A 203 18.73 -3.64 8.27
CA SER A 203 18.11 -4.42 9.35
C SER A 203 16.77 -3.85 9.81
N PHE A 204 16.59 -2.53 9.72
CA PHE A 204 15.33 -1.84 10.02
C PHE A 204 14.16 -2.28 9.13
N TYR A 205 14.45 -2.86 7.96
CA TYR A 205 13.45 -3.28 6.98
C TYR A 205 13.34 -4.80 6.79
N GLU A 206 13.93 -5.63 7.66
CA GLU A 206 13.89 -7.11 7.55
C GLU A 206 12.47 -7.69 7.50
N ASN A 207 11.53 -7.07 8.22
CA ASN A 207 10.13 -7.49 8.26
C ASN A 207 9.26 -6.84 7.16
N PHE A 208 9.86 -6.18 6.16
CA PHE A 208 9.14 -5.57 5.04
C PHE A 208 9.15 -6.52 3.85
N TYR A 209 7.97 -6.79 3.31
CA TYR A 209 7.82 -7.61 2.12
C TYR A 209 8.19 -6.78 0.89
N LEU A 210 9.38 -7.02 0.35
CA LEU A 210 9.84 -6.38 -0.89
C LEU A 210 10.78 -7.31 -1.69
N PRO A 211 10.27 -8.46 -2.17
CA PRO A 211 11.10 -9.46 -2.86
C PRO A 211 11.70 -8.95 -4.17
N GLU A 212 10.95 -8.14 -4.92
CA GLU A 212 11.37 -7.59 -6.21
C GLU A 212 12.61 -6.71 -6.10
N ALA A 213 12.84 -6.04 -4.97
CA ALA A 213 14.04 -5.21 -4.77
C ALA A 213 15.34 -6.00 -4.90
N LEU A 214 15.38 -7.27 -4.46
CA LEU A 214 16.56 -8.12 -4.63
C LEU A 214 16.79 -8.51 -6.10
N LEU A 215 15.72 -8.74 -6.86
CA LEU A 215 15.84 -9.01 -8.30
C LEU A 215 16.28 -7.75 -9.05
N LEU A 216 15.71 -6.59 -8.73
CA LEU A 216 16.09 -5.31 -9.31
C LEU A 216 17.56 -4.98 -9.02
N ARG A 217 18.02 -5.20 -7.79
CA ARG A 217 19.43 -5.06 -7.41
C ARG A 217 20.32 -6.00 -8.23
N SER A 218 19.91 -7.25 -8.42
CA SER A 218 20.61 -8.22 -9.27
C SER A 218 20.69 -7.77 -10.73
N ILE A 219 19.61 -7.20 -11.28
CA ILE A 219 19.59 -6.62 -12.63
C ILE A 219 20.55 -5.43 -12.72
N VAL A 220 20.59 -4.56 -11.71
CA VAL A 220 21.57 -3.46 -11.69
C VAL A 220 23.00 -4.00 -11.71
N TYR A 221 23.31 -5.05 -10.92
CA TYR A 221 24.61 -5.71 -10.98
C TYR A 221 24.90 -6.37 -12.34
N LEU A 222 23.90 -6.91 -13.01
CA LEU A 222 24.02 -7.42 -14.38
C LEU A 222 24.47 -6.32 -15.35
N TYR A 223 23.85 -5.14 -15.29
CA TYR A 223 24.21 -3.98 -16.13
C TYR A 223 25.63 -3.46 -15.91
N ILE A 224 26.18 -3.62 -14.69
CA ILE A 224 27.57 -3.24 -14.38
C ILE A 224 28.52 -4.44 -14.34
N CYS A 225 28.07 -5.61 -14.82
CA CYS A 225 28.80 -6.87 -14.91
C CYS A 225 29.46 -7.35 -13.60
N LYS A 226 28.82 -7.07 -12.46
CA LYS A 226 29.24 -7.55 -11.12
C LYS A 226 28.58 -8.89 -10.81
N TYR A 227 28.94 -9.92 -11.56
CA TYR A 227 28.26 -11.22 -11.49
C TYR A 227 28.41 -11.95 -10.15
N GLU A 228 29.50 -11.75 -9.40
CA GLU A 228 29.68 -12.34 -8.07
C GLU A 228 28.72 -11.72 -7.04
N GLU A 229 28.57 -10.40 -7.06
CA GLU A 229 27.62 -9.69 -6.18
C GLU A 229 26.17 -10.01 -6.54
N MET A 230 25.89 -10.12 -7.84
CA MET A 230 24.61 -10.59 -8.35
C MET A 230 24.25 -11.97 -7.78
N GLU A 231 25.18 -12.93 -7.81
CA GLU A 231 24.96 -14.28 -7.29
C GLU A 231 24.66 -14.28 -5.78
N LYS A 232 25.37 -13.46 -5.00
CA LYS A 232 25.09 -13.29 -3.56
C LYS A 232 23.66 -12.79 -3.33
N VAL A 233 23.20 -11.79 -4.08
CA VAL A 233 21.85 -11.23 -3.95
C VAL A 233 20.77 -12.24 -4.34
N LEU A 234 20.95 -12.99 -5.43
CA LEU A 234 20.00 -14.05 -5.84
C LEU A 234 19.94 -15.18 -4.80
N ASN A 235 21.05 -15.49 -4.13
CA ASN A 235 21.07 -16.46 -3.05
C ASN A 235 20.30 -15.94 -1.82
N ILE A 236 20.45 -14.67 -1.45
CA ILE A 236 19.66 -14.03 -0.38
C ILE A 236 18.17 -14.11 -0.68
N PHE A 237 17.76 -13.79 -1.92
CA PHE A 237 16.37 -13.91 -2.35
C PHE A 237 15.81 -15.32 -2.13
N ASN A 238 16.57 -16.35 -2.51
CA ASN A 238 16.18 -17.75 -2.31
C ASN A 238 16.11 -18.13 -0.82
N ILE A 239 17.06 -17.68 0.00
CA ILE A 239 17.08 -17.96 1.45
C ILE A 239 15.85 -17.37 2.14
N ILE A 240 15.49 -16.13 1.80
CA ILE A 240 14.38 -15.43 2.45
C ILE A 240 13.02 -15.91 1.92
N TYR A 241 12.83 -15.92 0.59
CA TYR A 241 11.49 -16.03 0.02
C TYR A 241 11.05 -17.45 -0.35
N LYS A 242 11.98 -18.39 -0.50
CA LYS A 242 11.61 -19.80 -0.78
C LYS A 242 10.87 -20.44 0.40
N PRO A 243 11.32 -20.30 1.66
CA PRO A 243 10.55 -20.76 2.82
C PRO A 243 9.19 -20.06 2.91
N VAL A 244 9.15 -18.74 2.70
CA VAL A 244 7.91 -17.94 2.73
C VAL A 244 6.88 -18.47 1.73
N TYR A 245 7.29 -18.74 0.48
CA TYR A 245 6.40 -19.31 -0.54
C TYR A 245 5.84 -20.67 -0.11
N ILE A 246 6.67 -21.55 0.45
CA ILE A 246 6.25 -22.88 0.93
C ILE A 246 5.23 -22.74 2.07
N ASP A 247 5.50 -21.85 3.02
CA ASP A 247 4.63 -21.63 4.18
C ASP A 247 3.28 -21.01 3.79
N VAL A 248 3.27 -20.01 2.90
CA VAL A 248 2.03 -19.44 2.36
C VAL A 248 1.22 -20.51 1.62
N LYS A 249 1.87 -21.35 0.81
CA LYS A 249 1.23 -22.46 0.10
C LYS A 249 0.64 -23.48 1.07
N LYS A 250 1.36 -23.85 2.13
CA LYS A 250 0.91 -24.77 3.19
C LYS A 250 -0.26 -24.18 3.97
N TYR A 251 -0.17 -22.90 4.34
CA TYR A 251 -1.22 -22.18 5.04
C TYR A 251 -2.52 -22.15 4.23
N LEU A 252 -2.47 -21.78 2.95
CA LEU A 252 -3.63 -21.74 2.05
C LEU A 252 -4.30 -23.11 1.82
N LYS A 253 -3.53 -24.20 1.93
CA LYS A 253 -4.01 -25.58 1.81
C LYS A 253 -4.71 -26.04 3.10
N ASN A 254 -4.17 -25.70 4.26
CA ASN A 254 -4.64 -26.18 5.55
C ASN A 254 -5.82 -25.35 6.09
N VAL A 255 -5.77 -24.02 5.95
CA VAL A 255 -6.79 -23.11 6.44
C VAL A 255 -7.88 -22.94 5.38
N LYS A 256 -9.03 -23.58 5.62
CA LYS A 256 -10.19 -23.54 4.72
C LYS A 256 -11.18 -22.44 5.08
N LEU A 257 -11.36 -22.15 6.38
CA LEU A 257 -12.33 -21.18 6.83
C LEU A 257 -11.78 -19.77 6.66
N SER A 258 -12.52 -18.91 5.95
CA SER A 258 -12.08 -17.52 5.75
C SER A 258 -12.01 -16.75 7.08
N ALA A 259 -12.94 -16.97 8.00
CA ALA A 259 -12.93 -16.27 9.30
C ALA A 259 -11.66 -16.57 10.11
N GLU A 260 -11.15 -17.80 10.04
CA GLU A 260 -9.91 -18.19 10.71
C GLU A 260 -8.69 -17.40 10.20
N ILE A 261 -8.63 -17.10 8.89
CA ILE A 261 -7.58 -16.25 8.32
C ILE A 261 -7.64 -14.82 8.88
N TYR A 262 -8.84 -14.29 9.08
CA TYR A 262 -9.01 -12.99 9.73
C TYR A 262 -8.49 -13.03 11.17
N ASP A 263 -8.91 -14.04 11.95
CA ASP A 263 -8.54 -14.14 13.36
C ASP A 263 -7.02 -14.32 13.53
N ASP A 264 -6.37 -15.13 12.68
CA ASP A 264 -4.91 -15.31 12.68
C ASP A 264 -4.16 -13.99 12.44
N VAL A 265 -4.56 -13.23 11.41
CA VAL A 265 -3.90 -11.96 11.05
C VAL A 265 -4.19 -10.87 12.07
N ASP A 266 -5.43 -10.79 12.58
CA ASP A 266 -5.79 -9.81 13.61
C ASP A 266 -5.04 -10.08 14.92
N GLN A 267 -4.94 -11.35 15.35
CA GLN A 267 -4.15 -11.75 16.51
C GLN A 267 -2.67 -11.37 16.33
N MET A 268 -2.08 -11.69 15.18
CA MET A 268 -0.70 -11.35 14.86
C MET A 268 -0.43 -9.84 14.93
N MET A 269 -1.34 -9.03 14.38
CA MET A 269 -1.18 -7.57 14.38
C MET A 269 -1.42 -6.95 15.75
N ASN A 270 -2.29 -7.53 16.57
CA ASN A 270 -2.49 -7.09 17.96
C ASN A 270 -1.26 -7.43 18.82
N GLU A 271 -0.71 -8.63 18.70
CA GLU A 271 0.49 -9.01 19.46
C GLU A 271 1.71 -8.18 19.04
N PHE A 272 1.88 -7.89 17.74
CA PHE A 272 2.93 -6.99 17.26
C PHE A 272 2.74 -5.57 17.79
N LYS A 273 1.51 -5.08 17.89
CA LYS A 273 1.22 -3.76 18.47
C LYS A 273 1.62 -3.68 19.95
N ASP A 274 1.44 -4.77 20.69
CA ASP A 274 1.72 -4.81 22.13
C ASP A 274 3.20 -5.06 22.45
N LYS A 275 3.89 -5.89 21.66
CA LYS A 275 5.27 -6.35 21.94
C LYS A 275 6.34 -5.85 20.98
N GLY A 276 5.95 -5.22 19.85
CA GLY A 276 6.89 -4.78 18.82
C GLY A 276 7.77 -5.93 18.30
N GLU A 277 9.08 -5.67 18.17
CA GLU A 277 10.04 -6.65 17.65
C GLU A 277 10.35 -7.81 18.62
N GLU A 278 9.99 -7.69 19.90
CA GLU A 278 10.13 -8.78 20.89
C GLU A 278 9.07 -9.89 20.72
N MET A 279 8.13 -9.71 19.79
CA MET A 279 7.11 -10.70 19.50
C MET A 279 7.71 -12.03 19.02
N ASP A 280 7.25 -13.14 19.62
CA ASP A 280 7.61 -14.48 19.18
C ASP A 280 6.90 -14.84 17.87
N LYS A 281 7.60 -14.58 16.76
CA LYS A 281 7.13 -14.81 15.37
C LYS A 281 6.86 -16.31 15.09
N SER A 282 7.44 -17.24 15.86
CA SER A 282 7.33 -18.69 15.62
C SER A 282 5.96 -19.29 15.96
N LYS A 283 5.17 -18.58 16.78
CA LYS A 283 3.82 -19.01 17.18
C LYS A 283 2.80 -18.96 16.05
N PHE A 284 3.07 -18.18 15.01
CA PHE A 284 2.11 -17.94 13.93
C PHE A 284 2.29 -18.96 12.80
N ARG A 285 1.16 -19.45 12.29
CA ARG A 285 1.14 -20.38 11.14
C ARG A 285 1.50 -19.69 9.82
N LEU A 286 1.39 -18.37 9.77
CA LEU A 286 1.69 -17.52 8.62
C LEU A 286 2.97 -16.72 8.92
N PRO A 287 3.95 -16.65 7.99
CA PRO A 287 5.15 -15.82 8.18
C PRO A 287 4.80 -14.36 8.46
N PHE A 288 5.47 -13.76 9.44
CA PHE A 288 5.18 -12.39 9.88
C PHE A 288 5.32 -11.35 8.76
N ILE A 289 6.36 -11.47 7.91
CA ILE A 289 6.59 -10.59 6.75
C ILE A 289 5.35 -10.53 5.83
N VAL A 290 4.68 -11.67 5.62
CA VAL A 290 3.47 -11.76 4.80
C VAL A 290 2.27 -11.22 5.55
N GLY A 291 2.08 -11.62 6.81
CA GLY A 291 0.97 -11.13 7.65
C GLY A 291 0.98 -9.61 7.80
N ARG A 292 2.17 -9.02 7.94
CA ARG A 292 2.38 -7.56 7.97
C ARG A 292 2.07 -6.90 6.63
N GLN A 293 2.46 -7.51 5.51
CA GLN A 293 2.16 -6.94 4.19
C GLN A 293 0.65 -6.94 3.92
N ILE A 294 -0.01 -8.08 4.05
CA ILE A 294 -1.45 -8.19 3.77
C ILE A 294 -2.31 -7.41 4.77
N SER A 295 -1.80 -7.12 5.97
CA SER A 295 -2.51 -6.28 6.91
C SER A 295 -2.50 -4.81 6.50
N LYS A 296 -1.46 -4.32 5.80
CA LYS A 296 -1.41 -2.94 5.28
C LYS A 296 -2.37 -2.69 4.12
N GLU A 297 -2.90 -3.74 3.49
CA GLU A 297 -3.84 -3.63 2.37
C GLU A 297 -5.11 -2.83 2.73
N GLY A 298 -5.40 -1.80 1.94
CA GLY A 298 -6.43 -0.81 2.27
C GLY A 298 -7.86 -1.38 2.30
N ASP A 299 -8.14 -2.48 1.59
CA ASP A 299 -9.45 -3.14 1.66
C ASP A 299 -9.62 -3.99 2.93
N PHE A 300 -8.54 -4.56 3.47
CA PHE A 300 -8.52 -5.24 4.75
C PHE A 300 -8.58 -4.24 5.91
N GLN A 301 -7.78 -3.17 5.89
CA GLN A 301 -7.80 -2.12 6.92
C GLN A 301 -9.21 -1.53 7.12
N ARG A 302 -9.93 -1.25 6.02
CA ARG A 302 -11.34 -0.80 6.09
C ARG A 302 -12.25 -1.85 6.72
N SER A 303 -12.11 -3.12 6.34
CA SER A 303 -12.91 -4.20 6.91
C SER A 303 -12.59 -4.45 8.39
N ARG A 304 -11.33 -4.36 8.80
CA ARG A 304 -10.87 -4.48 10.19
C ARG A 304 -11.43 -3.35 11.05
N LEU A 305 -11.32 -2.10 10.58
CA LEU A 305 -11.91 -0.95 11.24
C LEU A 305 -13.43 -1.10 11.42
N TYR A 306 -14.12 -1.56 10.37
CA TYR A 306 -15.55 -1.83 10.43
C TYR A 306 -15.89 -2.92 11.46
N ILE A 307 -15.12 -4.02 11.48
CA ILE A 307 -15.29 -5.11 12.46
C ILE A 307 -15.16 -4.58 13.89
N HIS A 308 -14.10 -3.83 14.20
CA HIS A 308 -13.92 -3.25 15.53
C HIS A 308 -15.05 -2.30 15.93
N ARG A 309 -15.57 -1.49 15.00
CA ARG A 309 -16.73 -0.61 15.27
C ARG A 309 -18.00 -1.40 15.63
N VAL A 310 -18.24 -2.52 14.95
CA VAL A 310 -19.36 -3.42 15.28
C VAL A 310 -19.12 -4.15 16.61
N GLU A 311 -17.88 -4.54 16.91
CA GLU A 311 -17.51 -5.11 18.21
C GLU A 311 -17.74 -4.12 19.35
N ASP A 312 -17.41 -2.84 19.14
CA ASP A 312 -17.67 -1.79 20.13
C ASP A 312 -19.16 -1.54 20.35
N GLU A 313 -20.00 -1.62 19.30
CA GLU A 313 -21.46 -1.62 19.47
C GLU A 313 -21.95 -2.82 20.28
N LEU A 314 -21.38 -4.01 20.05
CA LEU A 314 -21.75 -5.20 20.81
C LEU A 314 -21.33 -5.10 22.28
N LYS A 315 -20.12 -4.57 22.56
CA LYS A 315 -19.65 -4.28 23.93
C LYS A 315 -20.59 -3.28 24.63
N LYS A 316 -20.97 -2.19 23.96
CA LYS A 316 -21.94 -1.22 24.49
C LYS A 316 -23.29 -1.86 24.79
N LEU A 317 -23.77 -2.75 23.91
CA LEU A 317 -25.01 -3.49 24.12
C LEU A 317 -24.94 -4.35 25.40
N TYR A 318 -23.81 -4.98 25.68
CA TYR A 318 -23.64 -5.77 26.90
C TYR A 318 -23.51 -4.93 28.18
N GLN A 319 -23.10 -3.67 28.06
CA GLN A 319 -23.05 -2.71 29.17
C GLN A 319 -24.42 -2.07 29.48
N MET A 320 -25.43 -2.28 28.63
CA MET A 320 -26.78 -1.74 28.87
C MET A 320 -27.49 -2.47 30.04
N PRO A 321 -28.45 -1.81 30.71
CA PRO A 321 -29.26 -2.42 31.77
C PRO A 321 -29.92 -3.72 31.33
N SER A 322 -30.05 -4.67 32.26
CA SER A 322 -30.61 -6.00 32.01
C SER A 322 -32.00 -5.96 31.36
N ASP A 323 -32.84 -5.00 31.72
CA ASP A 323 -34.18 -4.83 31.15
C ASP A 323 -34.14 -4.52 29.66
N TRP A 324 -33.22 -3.63 29.24
CA TRP A 324 -33.06 -3.28 27.83
C TRP A 324 -32.50 -4.46 27.03
N LYS A 325 -31.49 -5.14 27.57
CA LYS A 325 -30.87 -6.32 26.93
C LYS A 325 -31.86 -7.48 26.74
N ASN A 326 -32.68 -7.74 27.76
CA ASN A 326 -33.67 -8.82 27.74
C ASN A 326 -34.94 -8.46 26.95
N SER A 327 -35.15 -7.18 26.63
CA SER A 327 -36.24 -6.73 25.76
C SER A 327 -36.17 -7.38 24.38
N ALA A 328 -37.29 -7.37 23.65
CA ALA A 328 -37.32 -7.84 22.26
C ALA A 328 -36.33 -7.09 21.36
N LEU A 329 -36.15 -5.78 21.59
CA LEU A 329 -35.20 -4.96 20.85
C LEU A 329 -33.76 -5.32 21.17
N GLY A 330 -33.43 -5.54 22.45
CA GLY A 330 -32.08 -5.95 22.89
C GLY A 330 -31.66 -7.31 22.30
N ARG A 331 -32.54 -8.30 22.36
CA ARG A 331 -32.29 -9.63 21.75
C ARG A 331 -32.18 -9.57 20.23
N TYR A 332 -33.00 -8.73 19.57
CA TYR A 332 -32.89 -8.49 18.14
C TYR A 332 -31.54 -7.83 17.79
N ALA A 333 -31.17 -6.79 18.53
CA ALA A 333 -29.93 -6.06 18.35
C ALA A 333 -28.69 -6.95 18.49
N GLU A 334 -28.63 -7.76 19.53
CA GLU A 334 -27.55 -8.72 19.76
C GLU A 334 -27.43 -9.72 18.59
N ARG A 335 -28.55 -10.31 18.16
CA ARG A 335 -28.59 -11.25 17.04
C ARG A 335 -28.08 -10.60 15.74
N VAL A 336 -28.52 -9.37 15.44
CA VAL A 336 -28.11 -8.64 14.24
C VAL A 336 -26.62 -8.32 14.27
N LEU A 337 -26.10 -7.80 15.39
CA LEU A 337 -24.68 -7.47 15.54
C LEU A 337 -23.80 -8.72 15.43
N LYS A 338 -24.14 -9.81 16.13
CA LYS A 338 -23.41 -11.10 16.03
C LYS A 338 -23.40 -11.65 14.60
N THR A 339 -24.56 -11.65 13.94
CA THR A 339 -24.68 -12.10 12.54
C THR A 339 -23.85 -11.23 11.60
N ARG A 340 -23.83 -9.91 11.84
CA ARG A 340 -23.06 -9.00 11.00
C ARG A 340 -21.56 -9.16 11.21
N LEU A 341 -21.13 -9.34 12.46
CA LEU A 341 -19.74 -9.59 12.83
C LEU A 341 -19.20 -10.85 12.15
N ASP A 342 -19.92 -11.98 12.23
CA ASP A 342 -19.55 -13.23 11.55
C ASP A 342 -19.41 -13.04 10.04
N LYS A 343 -20.39 -12.36 9.40
CA LYS A 343 -20.34 -12.06 7.96
C LYS A 343 -19.16 -11.14 7.61
N ALA A 344 -18.86 -10.16 8.45
CA ALA A 344 -17.76 -9.21 8.26
C ALA A 344 -16.40 -9.91 8.37
N ARG A 345 -16.18 -10.74 9.39
CA ARG A 345 -14.97 -11.57 9.55
C ARG A 345 -14.77 -12.50 8.37
N LYS A 346 -15.83 -13.19 7.92
CA LYS A 346 -15.78 -14.03 6.71
C LYS A 346 -15.41 -13.21 5.46
N LYS A 347 -15.92 -11.99 5.31
CA LYS A 347 -15.58 -11.09 4.20
C LYS A 347 -14.12 -10.67 4.27
N ALA A 348 -13.64 -10.18 5.41
CA ALA A 348 -12.25 -9.78 5.62
C ALA A 348 -11.29 -10.95 5.37
N GLY A 349 -11.63 -12.13 5.88
CA GLY A 349 -10.91 -13.37 5.60
C GLY A 349 -10.81 -13.75 4.13
N ARG A 350 -11.87 -13.53 3.34
CA ARG A 350 -11.81 -13.71 1.87
C ARG A 350 -10.90 -12.68 1.20
N GLN A 351 -10.85 -11.45 1.72
CA GLN A 351 -9.92 -10.42 1.21
C GLN A 351 -8.47 -10.84 1.46
N LEU A 352 -8.14 -11.21 2.70
CA LEU A 352 -6.82 -11.74 3.06
C LEU A 352 -6.44 -12.98 2.25
N ARG A 353 -7.38 -13.92 2.05
CA ARG A 353 -7.12 -15.10 1.20
C ARG A 353 -6.74 -14.72 -0.23
N ARG A 354 -7.38 -13.70 -0.82
CA ARG A 354 -7.00 -13.22 -2.16
C ARG A 354 -5.59 -12.64 -2.16
N HIS A 355 -5.24 -11.83 -1.16
CA HIS A 355 -3.89 -11.26 -1.03
C HIS A 355 -2.82 -12.33 -0.84
N LEU A 356 -3.08 -13.35 -0.01
CA LEU A 356 -2.19 -14.50 0.14
C LEU A 356 -2.02 -15.28 -1.16
N VAL A 357 -3.09 -15.45 -1.93
CA VAL A 357 -3.03 -16.09 -3.24
C VAL A 357 -2.21 -15.24 -4.23
N ASN A 358 -2.38 -13.92 -4.20
CA ASN A 358 -1.61 -12.99 -5.02
C ASN A 358 -0.12 -13.05 -4.67
N ILE A 359 0.26 -12.98 -3.38
CA ILE A 359 1.64 -13.14 -2.93
C ILE A 359 2.23 -14.48 -3.38
N ARG A 360 1.46 -15.57 -3.30
CA ARG A 360 1.92 -16.88 -3.77
C ARG A 360 2.20 -16.87 -5.27
N PHE A 361 1.35 -16.23 -6.07
CA PHE A 361 1.57 -16.12 -7.52
C PHE A 361 2.73 -15.19 -7.85
N GLU A 362 2.79 -14.03 -7.21
CA GLU A 362 3.90 -13.08 -7.34
C GLU A 362 5.25 -13.74 -7.03
N LEU A 363 5.37 -14.44 -5.90
CA LEU A 363 6.61 -15.15 -5.56
C LEU A 363 6.95 -16.22 -6.59
N PHE A 364 5.95 -16.94 -7.11
CA PHE A 364 6.17 -17.92 -8.18
C PHE A 364 6.74 -17.24 -9.44
N ASP A 365 6.13 -16.14 -9.89
CA ASP A 365 6.59 -15.38 -11.05
C ASP A 365 8.00 -14.80 -10.81
N LEU A 366 8.29 -14.32 -9.60
CA LEU A 366 9.62 -13.83 -9.22
C LEU A 366 10.67 -14.95 -9.18
N PHE A 367 10.33 -16.19 -8.84
CA PHE A 367 11.25 -17.33 -8.98
C PHE A 367 11.55 -17.65 -10.45
N GLU A 368 10.58 -17.50 -11.36
CA GLU A 368 10.85 -17.65 -12.79
C GLU A 368 11.78 -16.54 -13.30
N GLN A 369 11.56 -15.30 -12.86
CA GLN A 369 12.44 -14.18 -13.16
C GLN A 369 13.85 -14.37 -12.58
N GLU A 370 13.98 -14.86 -11.34
CA GLU A 370 15.28 -15.22 -10.74
C GLU A 370 16.02 -16.23 -11.62
N GLY A 371 15.33 -17.27 -12.11
CA GLY A 371 15.90 -18.26 -13.02
C GLY A 371 16.41 -17.65 -14.32
N PHE A 372 15.63 -16.74 -14.93
CA PHE A 372 16.05 -16.01 -16.13
C PHE A 372 17.25 -15.09 -15.85
N ILE A 373 17.21 -14.33 -14.77
CA ILE A 373 18.30 -13.44 -14.33
C ILE A 373 19.59 -14.24 -14.10
N ARG A 374 19.49 -15.43 -13.48
CA ARG A 374 20.62 -16.34 -13.28
C ARG A 374 21.13 -16.91 -14.60
N PHE A 375 20.27 -17.21 -15.56
CA PHE A 375 20.67 -17.61 -16.91
C PHE A 375 21.45 -16.51 -17.63
N GLU A 376 20.96 -15.28 -17.61
CA GLU A 376 21.66 -14.11 -18.19
C GLU A 376 23.01 -13.87 -17.50
N MET A 377 23.09 -14.01 -16.18
CA MET A 377 24.36 -13.97 -15.45
C MET A 377 25.36 -15.02 -15.96
N LEU A 378 24.92 -16.27 -16.18
CA LEU A 378 25.79 -17.34 -16.68
C LEU A 378 26.24 -17.09 -18.11
N ASN A 379 25.37 -16.57 -18.98
CA ASN A 379 25.74 -16.16 -20.33
C ASN A 379 26.75 -15.01 -20.29
N GLY A 380 26.53 -14.00 -19.46
CA GLY A 380 27.45 -12.90 -19.25
C GLY A 380 28.84 -13.37 -18.77
N LYS A 381 28.88 -14.26 -17.76
CA LYS A 381 30.12 -14.90 -17.29
C LYS A 381 30.80 -15.67 -18.43
N LYS A 382 30.04 -16.45 -19.22
CA LYS A 382 30.57 -17.22 -20.37
C LYS A 382 31.21 -16.33 -21.42
N GLU A 383 30.54 -15.25 -21.83
CA GLU A 383 31.08 -14.33 -22.83
C GLU A 383 32.31 -13.59 -22.31
N MET A 384 32.30 -13.15 -21.05
CA MET A 384 33.49 -12.59 -20.40
C MET A 384 34.66 -13.58 -20.41
N MET A 385 34.42 -14.85 -20.08
CA MET A 385 35.45 -15.89 -20.11
C MET A 385 35.97 -16.15 -21.52
N LYS A 386 35.11 -16.20 -22.54
CA LYS A 386 35.54 -16.32 -23.95
C LYS A 386 36.45 -15.16 -24.37
N LYS A 387 36.10 -13.93 -24.02
CA LYS A 387 36.93 -12.75 -24.29
C LYS A 387 38.30 -12.84 -23.63
N ARG A 388 38.36 -13.25 -22.36
CA ARG A 388 39.61 -13.47 -21.62
C ARG A 388 40.50 -14.53 -22.26
N VAL A 389 39.91 -15.66 -22.68
CA VAL A 389 40.64 -16.73 -23.38
C VAL A 389 41.16 -16.28 -24.75
N ALA A 390 40.44 -15.39 -25.43
CA ALA A 390 40.84 -14.83 -26.73
C ALA A 390 41.99 -13.80 -26.64
N GLY A 391 42.57 -13.56 -25.46
CA GLY A 391 43.75 -12.69 -25.28
C GLY A 391 43.50 -11.21 -25.56
N LYS A 392 42.23 -10.78 -25.61
CA LYS A 392 41.89 -9.36 -25.73
C LYS A 392 41.92 -8.74 -24.33
N GLU A 393 43.00 -8.05 -24.00
CA GLU A 393 42.96 -7.03 -22.96
C GLU A 393 42.01 -5.93 -23.42
N LEU A 394 40.95 -5.72 -22.63
CA LEU A 394 39.92 -4.75 -22.93
C LEU A 394 40.26 -3.45 -22.21
N PRO A 395 40.14 -2.29 -22.89
CA PRO A 395 40.44 -1.01 -22.28
C PRO A 395 39.50 -0.75 -21.10
N LYS A 396 40.06 -0.20 -20.01
CA LYS A 396 39.33 0.24 -18.83
C LYS A 396 38.25 1.26 -19.22
N THR A 397 36.98 0.90 -19.13
CA THR A 397 35.90 1.90 -19.20
C THR A 397 35.66 2.48 -17.83
N ILE A 398 35.98 3.76 -17.78
CA ILE A 398 35.97 4.67 -16.68
C ILE A 398 34.54 5.23 -16.54
N ASP A 399 33.94 4.97 -15.39
CA ASP A 399 32.88 5.81 -14.83
C ASP A 399 33.57 6.51 -13.65
N GLU A 400 34.50 7.44 -13.89
CA GLU A 400 35.42 8.02 -12.86
C GLU A 400 34.97 9.37 -12.31
N GLU A 401 33.89 9.98 -12.79
CA GLU A 401 33.68 11.40 -12.44
C GLU A 401 33.15 11.65 -11.01
N THR A 402 33.02 10.62 -10.17
CA THR A 402 32.63 10.79 -8.75
C THR A 402 33.48 9.90 -7.84
N GLU A 403 34.70 10.35 -7.60
CA GLU A 403 35.58 9.76 -6.59
C GLU A 403 35.17 10.19 -5.17
N ARG A 404 35.74 9.51 -4.15
CA ARG A 404 35.49 9.82 -2.73
C ARG A 404 35.66 11.31 -2.41
N ASP A 405 36.61 11.95 -3.08
CA ASP A 405 36.97 13.36 -2.89
C ASP A 405 35.82 14.31 -3.23
N PHE A 406 34.94 13.96 -4.17
CA PHE A 406 33.75 14.76 -4.49
C PHE A 406 32.84 14.90 -3.27
N PHE A 407 32.61 13.82 -2.52
CA PHE A 407 31.72 13.85 -1.36
C PHE A 407 32.35 14.64 -0.20
N ILE A 408 33.65 14.46 0.02
CA ILE A 408 34.40 15.18 1.05
C ILE A 408 34.38 16.70 0.78
N GLN A 409 34.60 17.10 -0.47
CA GLN A 409 34.57 18.52 -0.87
C GLN A 409 33.17 19.16 -0.73
N ASN A 410 32.10 18.36 -0.81
CA ASN A 410 30.73 18.81 -0.61
C ASN A 410 30.25 18.70 0.86
N GLY A 411 31.17 18.55 1.82
CA GLY A 411 30.85 18.58 3.25
C GLY A 411 30.37 17.26 3.85
N TYR A 412 30.51 16.14 3.12
CA TYR A 412 30.25 14.81 3.68
C TYR A 412 31.49 14.25 4.35
N GLN A 413 31.33 13.60 5.50
CA GLN A 413 32.37 12.79 6.10
C GLN A 413 32.30 11.37 5.53
N TYR A 414 33.43 10.85 5.05
CA TYR A 414 33.52 9.47 4.61
C TYR A 414 33.55 8.54 5.83
N TRP A 415 32.60 7.60 5.87
CA TRP A 415 32.56 6.53 6.86
C TRP A 415 32.42 5.18 6.13
N PRO A 416 33.35 4.22 6.31
CA PRO A 416 33.24 2.92 5.68
C PRO A 416 32.11 2.10 6.30
N PHE A 417 31.35 1.38 5.49
CA PHE A 417 30.33 0.47 5.99
C PHE A 417 30.98 -0.80 6.56
N GLU A 418 30.85 -1.02 7.86
CA GLU A 418 31.44 -2.15 8.60
C GLU A 418 30.46 -3.30 8.87
N GLY A 419 29.20 -3.16 8.43
CA GLY A 419 28.14 -4.16 8.62
C GLY A 419 27.03 -3.72 9.57
N GLU A 420 27.25 -2.64 10.32
CA GLU A 420 26.25 -2.05 11.21
C GLU A 420 25.43 -0.97 10.50
N TYR A 421 24.13 -0.89 10.79
CA TYR A 421 23.23 0.13 10.23
C TYR A 421 22.90 1.17 11.28
N TRP A 422 23.12 2.43 10.94
CA TRP A 422 22.76 3.57 11.78
C TRP A 422 21.56 4.32 11.21
N LEU A 423 20.68 4.80 12.08
CA LEU A 423 19.41 5.41 11.66
C LEU A 423 19.62 6.69 10.83
N ASP A 424 20.67 7.46 11.14
CA ASP A 424 21.07 8.70 10.47
C ASP A 424 21.81 8.47 9.13
N GLU A 425 22.35 7.27 8.92
CA GLU A 425 22.95 6.86 7.64
C GLU A 425 21.91 6.42 6.60
N LEU A 426 20.69 6.08 7.02
CA LEU A 426 19.64 5.65 6.09
C LEU A 426 19.35 6.74 5.06
N GLY A 427 19.47 6.39 3.77
CA GLY A 427 19.34 7.30 2.63
C GLY A 427 20.61 8.06 2.25
N ASN A 428 21.73 7.84 2.96
CA ASN A 428 23.03 8.50 2.73
C ASN A 428 24.16 7.53 2.35
N TYR A 429 23.86 6.27 2.03
CA TYR A 429 24.86 5.36 1.49
C TYR A 429 25.22 5.74 0.06
N HIS A 430 26.50 5.61 -0.30
CA HIS A 430 26.99 5.91 -1.65
C HIS A 430 27.82 4.74 -2.19
N TYR A 431 27.36 4.12 -3.27
CA TYR A 431 28.09 3.04 -3.93
C TYR A 431 29.19 3.60 -4.83
N LEU A 432 30.45 3.25 -4.51
CA LEU A 432 31.65 3.73 -5.20
C LEU A 432 32.26 2.70 -6.17
N GLY A 433 31.65 1.52 -6.33
CA GLY A 433 32.19 0.49 -7.22
C GLY A 433 32.18 0.92 -8.69
N THR A 434 33.16 0.46 -9.45
CA THR A 434 33.27 0.68 -10.90
C THR A 434 32.53 -0.40 -11.68
N GLN A 435 32.15 -0.08 -12.92
CA GLN A 435 31.60 -1.07 -13.85
C GLN A 435 32.69 -2.09 -14.22
N SER A 436 32.32 -3.36 -14.33
CA SER A 436 33.23 -4.47 -14.66
C SER A 436 32.90 -5.12 -16.00
N CYS A 437 32.20 -4.39 -16.86
CA CYS A 437 31.83 -4.84 -18.20
C CYS A 437 33.03 -4.72 -19.15
N GLU A 438 34.06 -5.53 -18.90
CA GLU A 438 35.24 -5.68 -19.76
C GLU A 438 34.93 -6.68 -20.90
#